data_AF-A0A9E0WRZ2-F1
#
_entry.id   AF-A0A9E0WRZ2-F1
#
_cell.length_a   1.000
_cell.length_b   1.000
_cell.length_c   1.000
_cell.angle_alpha   90.00
_cell.angle_beta   90.00
_cell.angle_gamma   90.00
#
_symmetry.space_group_name_H-M   'P 1'
#
loop_
_entity.id
_entity.type
_entity.pdbx_description
1 polymer ?
#
loop_
_entity_poly.entity_id
_entity_poly.type
_entity_poly.pdbx_seq_one_letter_code
_entity_poly.pdbx_strand_id
1 'polypeptide(L)'
;MQKATANLAIILVLLTVITWATPALAANNCFIAVENGKILKEEGDCRSRYAPESTFKIVLSLIGFDSGILQDETHPSWSCGQGCDHHINVCIGNHDPRTWMRDSCLWYSRELTTKLGMEKFHKYIRQFQYGNMDLTGDKGQNNGLTNSWLSNSLDSHSLRISPLEQTAFLKKLVERQLQISQESYDKTKNIMFIQEMWGGWKLYGKSGSGKQNGWFVGYIEKDQRHIVFASHITGTNKRSAPTSFRARHEAFTHLWYIIDRAAL
;
A
#
# COMPACT_ATOMS: atom_id res chain seq x y z
N MET A 1 20.02 85.73 -28.60
CA MET A 1 19.04 85.25 -27.60
C MET A 1 19.07 83.73 -27.61
N GLN A 2 19.61 83.15 -26.53
CA GLN A 2 19.79 81.71 -26.30
C GLN A 2 18.47 80.93 -26.39
N LYS A 3 18.47 79.80 -27.10
CA LYS A 3 17.50 78.72 -26.86
C LYS A 3 18.26 77.46 -26.48
N ALA A 4 17.98 77.02 -25.26
CA ALA A 4 18.60 75.90 -24.57
C ALA A 4 18.25 74.56 -25.25
N THR A 5 19.28 73.72 -25.46
CA THR A 5 19.15 72.30 -25.76
C THR A 5 18.96 71.55 -24.45
N ALA A 6 17.78 70.95 -24.24
CA ALA A 6 17.51 70.06 -23.13
C ALA A 6 18.06 68.66 -23.43
N ASN A 7 19.02 68.19 -22.62
CA ASN A 7 19.53 66.83 -22.65
C ASN A 7 18.48 65.89 -22.03
N LEU A 8 18.04 64.88 -22.79
CA LEU A 8 17.16 63.82 -22.31
C LEU A 8 18.03 62.73 -21.66
N ALA A 9 18.03 62.67 -20.32
CA ALA A 9 18.66 61.58 -19.58
C ALA A 9 17.72 60.36 -19.58
N ILE A 10 18.12 59.28 -20.24
CA ILE A 10 17.42 57.99 -20.19
C ILE A 10 17.82 57.28 -18.90
N ILE A 11 16.90 57.19 -17.95
CA ILE A 11 17.05 56.39 -16.72
C ILE A 11 16.65 54.96 -17.07
N LEU A 12 17.63 54.06 -17.15
CA LEU A 12 17.42 52.63 -17.34
C LEU A 12 17.08 51.99 -15.99
N VAL A 13 15.80 51.70 -15.73
CA VAL A 13 15.36 50.96 -14.53
C VAL A 13 15.54 49.46 -14.78
N LEU A 14 16.59 48.88 -14.21
CA LEU A 14 16.81 47.43 -14.16
C LEU A 14 15.82 46.79 -13.18
N LEU A 15 14.75 46.20 -13.71
CA LEU A 15 13.83 45.33 -12.96
C LEU A 15 14.51 43.97 -12.72
N THR A 16 15.01 43.74 -11.52
CA THR A 16 15.42 42.41 -11.05
C THR A 16 14.16 41.59 -10.75
N VAL A 17 13.81 40.68 -11.65
CA VAL A 17 12.76 39.68 -11.41
C VAL A 17 13.32 38.64 -10.45
N ILE A 18 13.00 38.78 -9.16
CA ILE A 18 13.24 37.73 -8.16
C ILE A 18 12.17 36.66 -8.39
N THR A 19 12.51 35.62 -9.14
CA THR A 19 11.67 34.42 -9.23
C THR A 19 11.72 33.70 -7.90
N TRP A 20 10.68 33.87 -7.08
CA TRP A 20 10.43 32.97 -5.96
C TRP A 20 10.05 31.61 -6.53
N ALA A 21 11.04 30.72 -6.66
CA ALA A 21 10.77 29.32 -6.86
C ALA A 21 10.00 28.86 -5.61
N THR A 22 8.69 28.68 -5.75
CA THR A 22 7.94 27.93 -4.74
C THR A 22 8.60 26.56 -4.67
N PRO A 23 9.05 26.10 -3.49
CA PRO A 23 9.49 24.72 -3.38
C PRO A 23 8.28 23.89 -3.77
N ALA A 24 8.38 23.19 -4.90
CA ALA A 24 7.45 22.11 -5.18
C ALA A 24 7.54 21.21 -3.96
N LEU A 25 6.47 21.16 -3.16
CA LEU A 25 6.33 20.17 -2.09
C LEU A 25 6.59 18.83 -2.77
N ALA A 26 7.77 18.26 -2.54
CA ALA A 26 8.14 16.97 -3.09
C ALA A 26 7.02 16.02 -2.68
N ALA A 27 6.33 15.42 -3.65
CA ALA A 27 5.36 14.40 -3.35
C ALA A 27 6.11 13.31 -2.57
N ASN A 28 5.65 12.98 -1.36
CA ASN A 28 6.24 11.94 -0.51
C ASN A 28 5.87 10.54 -1.05
N ASN A 29 6.05 10.36 -2.36
CA ASN A 29 5.88 9.10 -3.04
C ASN A 29 7.12 8.25 -2.81
N CYS A 30 6.97 6.96 -2.97
CA CYS A 30 8.07 6.01 -2.96
C CYS A 30 7.80 4.87 -3.93
N PHE A 31 8.86 4.44 -4.61
CA PHE A 31 8.97 3.09 -5.13
C PHE A 31 10.23 2.44 -4.57
N ILE A 32 10.10 1.24 -4.03
CA ILE A 32 11.22 0.42 -3.58
C ILE A 32 11.05 -1.03 -4.05
N ALA A 33 12.13 -1.63 -4.53
CA ALA A 33 12.21 -3.05 -4.91
C ALA A 33 13.49 -3.68 -4.34
N VAL A 34 13.35 -4.87 -3.77
CA VAL A 34 14.41 -5.59 -3.04
C VAL A 34 14.43 -7.06 -3.46
N GLU A 35 15.61 -7.61 -3.66
CA GLU A 35 15.84 -9.04 -3.90
C GLU A 35 16.93 -9.53 -2.95
N ASN A 36 16.67 -10.60 -2.19
CA ASN A 36 17.64 -11.19 -1.23
C ASN A 36 18.29 -10.14 -0.29
N GLY A 37 17.53 -9.13 0.13
CA GLY A 37 18.00 -8.04 0.99
C GLY A 37 18.80 -6.93 0.27
N LYS A 38 19.09 -7.07 -1.02
CA LYS A 38 19.70 -6.03 -1.84
C LYS A 38 18.62 -5.14 -2.46
N ILE A 39 18.73 -3.84 -2.25
CA ILE A 39 17.88 -2.85 -2.93
C ILE A 39 18.25 -2.86 -4.42
N LEU A 40 17.29 -3.23 -5.27
CA LEU A 40 17.41 -3.16 -6.72
C LEU A 40 17.08 -1.76 -7.24
N LYS A 41 16.09 -1.13 -6.60
CA LYS A 41 15.68 0.25 -6.89
C LYS A 41 15.02 0.87 -5.68
N GLU A 42 15.30 2.14 -5.45
CA GLU A 42 14.66 2.96 -4.43
C GLU A 42 14.58 4.41 -4.92
N GLU A 43 13.38 4.96 -4.95
CA GLU A 43 13.11 6.34 -5.35
C GLU A 43 12.08 6.96 -4.41
N GLY A 44 12.30 8.21 -3.99
CA GLY A 44 11.39 8.96 -3.11
C GLY A 44 11.54 8.66 -1.61
N ASP A 45 10.50 8.96 -0.82
CA ASP A 45 10.49 8.76 0.63
C ASP A 45 9.91 7.39 1.01
N CYS A 46 10.80 6.43 1.17
CA CYS A 46 10.45 5.07 1.54
C CYS A 46 10.48 4.78 3.06
N ARG A 47 10.69 5.81 3.90
CA ARG A 47 10.86 5.65 5.36
C ARG A 47 9.69 6.20 6.15
N SER A 48 8.95 7.17 5.62
CA SER A 48 7.72 7.65 6.27
C SER A 48 6.66 6.55 6.38
N ARG A 49 5.99 6.50 7.54
CA ARG A 49 4.94 5.52 7.81
C ARG A 49 3.55 6.08 7.53
N TYR A 50 2.71 5.29 6.86
CA TYR A 50 1.32 5.60 6.56
C TYR A 50 0.41 4.44 6.96
N ALA A 51 -0.90 4.67 7.03
CA ALA A 51 -1.85 3.57 7.21
C ALA A 51 -1.70 2.57 6.04
N PRO A 52 -1.67 1.26 6.31
CA PRO A 52 -1.50 0.24 5.26
C PRO A 52 -2.74 0.08 4.37
N GLU A 53 -3.92 0.55 4.81
CA GLU A 53 -5.18 0.39 4.11
C GLU A 53 -5.45 -1.08 3.77
N SER A 54 -5.99 -1.34 2.59
CA SER A 54 -6.27 -2.70 2.12
C SER A 54 -5.03 -3.54 1.80
N THR A 55 -3.79 -3.01 1.85
CA THR A 55 -2.60 -3.88 1.80
C THR A 55 -2.50 -4.78 3.02
N PHE A 56 -3.08 -4.34 4.15
CA PHE A 56 -3.16 -5.12 5.37
C PHE A 56 -3.94 -6.44 5.22
N LYS A 57 -4.73 -6.60 4.15
CA LYS A 57 -5.38 -7.88 3.81
C LYS A 57 -4.36 -9.01 3.61
N ILE A 58 -3.12 -8.72 3.20
CA ILE A 58 -2.05 -9.73 3.15
C ILE A 58 -1.78 -10.30 4.56
N VAL A 59 -1.67 -9.42 5.56
CA VAL A 59 -1.48 -9.81 6.96
C VAL A 59 -2.70 -10.57 7.48
N LEU A 60 -3.91 -10.05 7.24
CA LEU A 60 -5.15 -10.69 7.67
C LEU A 60 -5.35 -12.07 7.02
N SER A 61 -4.89 -12.28 5.78
CA SER A 61 -4.91 -13.58 5.12
C SER A 61 -4.05 -14.60 5.85
N LEU A 62 -2.80 -14.24 6.17
CA LEU A 62 -1.88 -15.12 6.91
C LEU A 62 -2.46 -15.51 8.26
N ILE A 63 -2.99 -14.53 8.99
CA ILE A 63 -3.65 -14.72 10.29
C ILE A 63 -4.90 -15.61 10.15
N GLY A 64 -5.73 -15.33 9.14
CA GLY A 64 -6.97 -16.03 8.89
C GLY A 64 -6.76 -17.51 8.62
N PHE A 65 -5.79 -17.84 7.75
CA PHE A 65 -5.44 -19.23 7.45
C PHE A 65 -4.75 -19.91 8.62
N ASP A 66 -3.82 -19.24 9.31
CA ASP A 66 -3.10 -19.83 10.45
C ASP A 66 -4.00 -20.11 11.66
N SER A 67 -5.00 -19.25 11.89
CA SER A 67 -5.99 -19.44 12.95
C SER A 67 -7.11 -20.43 12.59
N GLY A 68 -7.16 -20.91 11.35
CA GLY A 68 -8.20 -21.80 10.83
C GLY A 68 -9.55 -21.13 10.57
N ILE A 69 -9.66 -19.80 10.69
CA ILE A 69 -10.87 -19.05 10.36
C ILE A 69 -11.12 -19.08 8.84
N LEU A 70 -10.04 -18.95 8.05
CA LEU A 70 -10.04 -19.17 6.62
C LEU A 70 -9.57 -20.60 6.33
N GLN A 71 -10.25 -21.29 5.42
CA GLN A 71 -10.03 -22.71 5.16
C GLN A 71 -9.24 -22.93 3.87
N ASP A 72 -9.66 -22.32 2.77
CA ASP A 72 -9.00 -22.41 1.46
C ASP A 72 -9.30 -21.14 0.64
N GLU A 73 -8.98 -21.09 -0.65
CA GLU A 73 -9.22 -19.87 -1.44
C GLU A 73 -10.72 -19.53 -1.63
N THR A 74 -11.61 -20.50 -1.45
CA THR A 74 -13.06 -20.40 -1.68
C THR A 74 -13.90 -20.60 -0.41
N HIS A 75 -13.26 -20.90 0.72
CA HIS A 75 -13.94 -21.12 2.00
C HIS A 75 -13.28 -20.40 3.18
N PRO A 76 -14.08 -19.88 4.12
CA PRO A 76 -15.54 -19.86 4.10
C PRO A 76 -16.10 -18.76 3.18
N SER A 77 -17.24 -19.05 2.57
CA SER A 77 -18.08 -18.03 1.92
C SER A 77 -18.99 -17.39 2.97
N TRP A 78 -18.86 -16.08 3.17
CA TRP A 78 -19.72 -15.31 4.08
C TRP A 78 -20.61 -14.35 3.29
N SER A 79 -21.77 -14.04 3.86
CA SER A 79 -22.64 -12.95 3.43
C SER A 79 -22.58 -11.84 4.46
N CYS A 80 -22.50 -10.58 4.02
CA CYS A 80 -22.68 -9.48 4.96
C CYS A 80 -24.17 -9.35 5.35
N GLY A 81 -24.46 -9.25 6.65
CA GLY A 81 -25.82 -9.10 7.15
C GLY A 81 -26.46 -7.73 6.84
N GLN A 82 -27.71 -7.54 7.28
CA GLN A 82 -28.39 -6.23 7.18
C GLN A 82 -27.58 -5.15 7.90
N GLY A 83 -27.46 -3.96 7.28
CA GLY A 83 -26.70 -2.82 7.82
C GLY A 83 -25.21 -2.80 7.48
N CYS A 84 -24.74 -3.74 6.65
CA CYS A 84 -23.38 -3.75 6.16
C CYS A 84 -23.08 -2.58 5.22
N ASP A 85 -22.04 -1.80 5.53
CA ASP A 85 -21.50 -0.83 4.58
C ASP A 85 -20.59 -1.53 3.58
N HIS A 86 -21.13 -1.79 2.40
CA HIS A 86 -20.36 -2.41 1.31
C HIS A 86 -19.32 -1.46 0.72
N HIS A 87 -19.49 -0.14 0.87
CA HIS A 87 -18.73 0.97 0.25
C HIS A 87 -18.58 0.92 -1.30
N ILE A 88 -18.63 -0.26 -1.91
CA ILE A 88 -18.38 -0.54 -3.33
C ILE A 88 -19.34 -1.68 -3.75
N ASN A 89 -20.02 -1.52 -4.89
CA ASN A 89 -21.04 -2.47 -5.35
C ASN A 89 -20.51 -3.90 -5.58
N VAL A 90 -19.25 -4.06 -5.97
CA VAL A 90 -18.63 -5.39 -6.15
C VAL A 90 -18.53 -6.20 -4.85
N CYS A 91 -18.74 -5.56 -3.70
CA CYS A 91 -18.74 -6.19 -2.39
C CYS A 91 -20.12 -6.59 -1.88
N ILE A 92 -21.16 -6.42 -2.71
CA ILE A 92 -22.53 -6.87 -2.41
C ILE A 92 -22.63 -8.37 -2.68
N GLY A 93 -23.18 -9.10 -1.72
CA GLY A 93 -23.38 -10.55 -1.82
C GLY A 93 -22.33 -11.36 -1.07
N ASN A 94 -22.17 -12.61 -1.49
CA ASN A 94 -21.29 -13.55 -0.84
C ASN A 94 -19.86 -13.37 -1.32
N HIS A 95 -18.92 -13.42 -0.38
CA HIS A 95 -17.50 -13.42 -0.67
C HIS A 95 -16.80 -14.55 0.08
N ASP A 96 -15.76 -15.06 -0.56
CA ASP A 96 -14.78 -16.02 -0.07
C ASP A 96 -13.40 -15.36 0.00
N PRO A 97 -12.34 -16.05 0.48
CA PRO A 97 -11.01 -15.44 0.59
C PRO A 97 -10.45 -14.89 -0.73
N ARG A 98 -10.68 -15.57 -1.86
CA ARG A 98 -10.23 -15.16 -3.20
C ARG A 98 -10.91 -13.86 -3.64
N THR A 99 -12.23 -13.82 -3.60
CA THR A 99 -13.01 -12.64 -4.00
C THR A 99 -12.83 -11.48 -3.01
N TRP A 100 -12.69 -11.75 -1.71
CA TRP A 100 -12.32 -10.77 -0.70
C TRP A 100 -11.00 -10.07 -1.02
N MET A 101 -9.97 -10.83 -1.37
CA MET A 101 -8.66 -10.28 -1.72
C MET A 101 -8.71 -9.49 -3.03
N ARG A 102 -9.35 -10.04 -4.07
CA ARG A 102 -9.51 -9.43 -5.40
C ARG A 102 -10.28 -8.11 -5.35
N ASP A 103 -11.48 -8.13 -4.76
CA ASP A 103 -12.42 -7.01 -4.78
C ASP A 103 -12.20 -6.07 -3.59
N SER A 104 -11.31 -6.44 -2.68
CA SER A 104 -10.87 -5.64 -1.55
C SER A 104 -11.99 -5.32 -0.55
N CYS A 105 -12.94 -6.24 -0.38
CA CYS A 105 -14.12 -6.03 0.47
C CYS A 105 -13.79 -5.84 1.94
N LEU A 106 -14.08 -4.64 2.47
CA LEU A 106 -13.70 -4.26 3.83
C LEU A 106 -14.48 -5.03 4.88
N TRP A 107 -15.77 -5.27 4.65
CA TRP A 107 -16.63 -5.96 5.61
C TRP A 107 -16.13 -7.37 5.94
N TYR A 108 -15.58 -8.10 4.96
CA TYR A 108 -15.03 -9.43 5.17
C TYR A 108 -13.79 -9.40 6.06
N SER A 109 -12.96 -8.36 5.93
CA SER A 109 -11.83 -8.13 6.86
C SER A 109 -12.30 -7.89 8.29
N ARG A 110 -13.38 -7.11 8.47
CA ARG A 110 -13.96 -6.82 9.79
C ARG A 110 -14.61 -8.06 10.42
N GLU A 111 -15.28 -8.87 9.62
CA GLU A 111 -15.83 -10.15 10.07
C GLU A 111 -14.70 -11.09 10.52
N LEU A 112 -13.62 -11.22 9.73
CA LEU A 112 -12.45 -12.02 10.08
C LEU A 112 -11.82 -11.57 11.41
N THR A 113 -11.58 -10.27 11.59
CA THR A 113 -10.98 -9.77 12.84
C THR A 113 -11.93 -9.90 14.03
N THR A 114 -13.24 -9.77 13.82
CA THR A 114 -14.25 -10.01 14.85
C THR A 114 -14.23 -11.47 15.33
N LYS A 115 -14.19 -12.45 14.40
CA LYS A 115 -14.07 -13.87 14.73
C LYS A 115 -12.74 -14.21 15.42
N LEU A 116 -11.66 -13.50 15.06
CA LEU A 116 -10.34 -13.70 15.67
C LEU A 116 -10.26 -13.20 17.11
N GLY A 117 -10.89 -12.04 17.39
CA GLY A 117 -10.81 -11.35 18.67
C GLY A 117 -9.50 -10.58 18.88
N MET A 118 -9.57 -9.54 19.72
CA MET A 118 -8.48 -8.56 19.90
C MET A 118 -7.19 -9.17 20.48
N GLU A 119 -7.30 -10.14 21.39
CA GLU A 119 -6.13 -10.77 22.02
C GLU A 119 -5.23 -11.47 21.00
N LYS A 120 -5.82 -12.37 20.19
CA LYS A 120 -5.11 -13.07 19.12
C LYS A 120 -4.61 -12.08 18.06
N PHE A 121 -5.41 -11.07 17.72
CA PHE A 121 -5.02 -10.04 16.76
C PHE A 121 -3.74 -9.32 17.20
N HIS A 122 -3.65 -8.87 18.46
CA HIS A 122 -2.43 -8.28 19.01
C HIS A 122 -1.24 -9.25 19.00
N LYS A 123 -1.45 -10.52 19.36
CA LYS A 123 -0.39 -11.53 19.37
C LYS A 123 0.25 -11.69 17.98
N TYR A 124 -0.56 -11.84 16.94
CA TYR A 124 -0.05 -11.97 15.56
C TYR A 124 0.69 -10.72 15.10
N ILE A 125 0.15 -9.52 15.35
CA ILE A 125 0.78 -8.27 14.90
C ILE A 125 2.13 -8.03 15.58
N ARG A 126 2.25 -8.38 16.86
CA ARG A 126 3.55 -8.38 17.58
C ARG A 126 4.51 -9.42 17.04
N GLN A 127 4.04 -10.65 16.82
CA GLN A 127 4.85 -11.74 16.27
C GLN A 127 5.40 -11.40 14.88
N PHE A 128 4.60 -10.74 14.04
CA PHE A 128 5.03 -10.31 12.70
C PHE A 128 5.90 -9.05 12.72
N GLN A 129 5.91 -8.32 13.84
CA GLN A 129 6.56 -7.01 13.98
C GLN A 129 6.09 -6.03 12.89
N TYR A 130 4.77 -5.96 12.68
CA TYR A 130 4.20 -5.23 11.55
C TYR A 130 4.08 -3.73 11.85
N GLY A 131 4.96 -2.93 11.23
CA GLY A 131 4.96 -1.48 11.35
C GLY A 131 5.15 -0.99 12.79
N ASN A 132 4.35 -0.02 13.21
CA ASN A 132 4.32 0.47 14.59
C ASN A 132 3.51 -0.42 15.55
N MET A 133 2.83 -1.47 15.05
CA MET A 133 2.01 -2.41 15.83
C MET A 133 0.90 -1.79 16.68
N ASP A 134 0.53 -0.53 16.41
CA ASP A 134 -0.53 0.16 17.15
C ASP A 134 -1.90 -0.23 16.57
N LEU A 135 -2.70 -0.91 17.39
CA LEU A 135 -4.05 -1.37 17.03
C LEU A 135 -5.13 -0.65 17.83
N THR A 136 -4.86 0.55 18.36
CA THR A 136 -5.82 1.29 19.19
C THR A 136 -7.06 1.77 18.42
N GLY A 137 -6.96 1.91 17.10
CA GLY A 137 -8.04 2.41 16.25
C GLY A 137 -8.13 3.92 16.25
N ASP A 138 -9.34 4.43 16.07
CA ASP A 138 -9.64 5.86 16.05
C ASP A 138 -9.69 6.39 17.50
N LYS A 139 -9.11 7.56 17.72
CA LYS A 139 -9.02 8.17 19.04
C LYS A 139 -10.40 8.25 19.72
N GLY A 140 -10.53 7.57 20.86
CA GLY A 140 -11.75 7.56 21.68
C GLY A 140 -12.86 6.62 21.23
N GLN A 141 -12.68 5.86 20.15
CA GLN A 141 -13.77 5.04 19.55
C GLN A 141 -13.72 3.55 19.90
N ASN A 142 -12.64 3.07 20.53
CA ASN A 142 -12.44 1.65 20.89
C ASN A 142 -12.73 0.68 19.71
N ASN A 143 -12.33 1.06 18.50
CA ASN A 143 -12.64 0.34 17.26
C ASN A 143 -11.40 -0.29 16.59
N GLY A 144 -10.31 -0.44 17.35
CA GLY A 144 -9.05 -0.99 16.87
C GLY A 144 -9.14 -2.33 16.15
N LEU A 145 -10.10 -3.18 16.56
CA LEU A 145 -10.31 -4.50 15.97
C LEU A 145 -10.76 -4.43 14.50
N THR A 146 -11.47 -3.37 14.12
CA THR A 146 -12.15 -3.26 12.82
C THR A 146 -11.70 -2.06 11.99
N ASN A 147 -10.94 -1.13 12.58
CA ASN A 147 -10.53 0.12 11.94
C ASN A 147 -9.04 0.45 12.02
N SER A 148 -8.22 -0.27 12.81
CA SER A 148 -6.81 0.15 13.07
C SER A 148 -5.95 0.37 11.82
N TRP A 149 -6.23 -0.34 10.73
CA TRP A 149 -5.47 -0.28 9.48
C TRP A 149 -6.00 0.74 8.45
N LEU A 150 -7.07 1.48 8.73
CA LEU A 150 -7.75 2.38 7.79
C LEU A 150 -7.41 3.84 8.03
N SER A 151 -7.51 4.67 6.98
CA SER A 151 -7.38 6.14 7.07
C SER A 151 -8.67 6.95 6.94
N ASN A 152 -9.70 6.60 7.70
CA ASN A 152 -11.05 7.12 7.45
C ASN A 152 -11.27 8.57 7.91
N SER A 153 -10.45 9.09 8.83
CA SER A 153 -10.49 10.46 9.32
C SER A 153 -9.09 11.05 9.53
N LEU A 154 -8.98 12.36 9.79
CA LEU A 154 -7.71 13.04 10.05
C LEU A 154 -7.01 12.54 11.33
N ASP A 155 -7.76 11.90 12.24
CA ASP A 155 -7.29 11.38 13.53
C ASP A 155 -7.30 9.84 13.60
N SER A 156 -7.43 9.17 12.45
CA SER A 156 -7.77 7.75 12.31
C SER A 156 -6.62 6.96 11.69
N HIS A 157 -5.43 6.91 12.28
CA HIS A 157 -4.30 6.12 11.73
C HIS A 157 -3.44 5.49 12.83
N SER A 158 -4.02 4.61 13.64
CA SER A 158 -3.22 3.88 14.67
C SER A 158 -2.14 3.03 14.00
N LEU A 159 -2.50 2.03 13.19
CA LEU A 159 -1.53 1.15 12.56
C LEU A 159 -0.87 1.86 11.38
N ARG A 160 0.46 1.97 11.41
CA ARG A 160 1.25 2.63 10.36
C ARG A 160 2.48 1.82 10.01
N ILE A 161 2.81 1.80 8.73
CA ILE A 161 3.97 1.09 8.16
C ILE A 161 4.57 1.90 7.01
N SER A 162 5.88 1.85 6.83
CA SER A 162 6.59 2.51 5.72
C SER A 162 6.75 1.57 4.51
N PRO A 163 7.04 2.10 3.30
CA PRO A 163 7.37 1.26 2.15
C PRO A 163 8.57 0.33 2.39
N LEU A 164 9.59 0.79 3.11
CA LEU A 164 10.72 -0.04 3.53
C LEU A 164 10.29 -1.17 4.47
N GLU A 165 9.40 -0.90 5.42
CA GLU A 165 8.87 -1.93 6.32
C GLU A 165 7.93 -2.91 5.62
N GLN A 166 7.15 -2.45 4.62
CA GLN A 166 6.34 -3.31 3.76
C GLN A 166 7.22 -4.32 3.02
N THR A 167 8.32 -3.87 2.39
CA THR A 167 9.25 -4.79 1.72
C THR A 167 9.96 -5.73 2.69
N ALA A 168 10.31 -5.28 3.89
CA ALA A 168 10.87 -6.14 4.93
C ALA A 168 9.87 -7.23 5.38
N PHE A 169 8.59 -6.88 5.56
CA PHE A 169 7.54 -7.86 5.86
C PHE A 169 7.32 -8.84 4.70
N LEU A 170 7.25 -8.35 3.46
CA LEU A 170 7.10 -9.19 2.26
C LEU A 170 8.30 -10.11 2.05
N LYS A 171 9.52 -9.69 2.42
CA LYS A 171 10.70 -10.55 2.42
C LYS A 171 10.51 -11.73 3.39
N LYS A 172 10.07 -11.46 4.62
CA LYS A 172 9.73 -12.52 5.59
C LYS A 172 8.63 -13.45 5.06
N LEU A 173 7.67 -12.91 4.29
CA LEU A 173 6.62 -13.70 3.64
C LEU A 173 7.20 -14.68 2.61
N VAL A 174 7.96 -14.18 1.62
CA VAL A 174 8.48 -15.02 0.52
C VAL A 174 9.55 -16.00 0.99
N GLU A 175 10.32 -15.63 2.03
CA GLU A 175 11.32 -16.50 2.66
C GLU A 175 10.75 -17.40 3.77
N ARG A 176 9.43 -17.33 4.01
CA ARG A 176 8.71 -18.16 4.99
C ARG A 176 9.26 -18.06 6.43
N GLN A 177 9.55 -16.84 6.89
CA GLN A 177 10.17 -16.52 8.18
C GLN A 177 9.19 -16.01 9.26
N LEU A 178 7.89 -16.08 8.99
CA LEU A 178 6.82 -15.83 9.96
C LEU A 178 6.51 -17.17 10.64
N GLN A 179 6.33 -17.17 11.95
CA GLN A 179 6.07 -18.40 12.71
C GLN A 179 4.61 -18.87 12.55
N ILE A 180 4.24 -19.30 11.35
CA ILE A 180 2.91 -19.77 10.95
C ILE A 180 3.02 -21.07 10.15
N SER A 181 1.90 -21.73 9.89
CA SER A 181 1.88 -22.96 9.09
C SER A 181 2.37 -22.75 7.65
N GLN A 182 3.01 -23.78 7.06
CA GLN A 182 3.43 -23.76 5.65
C GLN A 182 2.26 -23.54 4.70
N GLU A 183 1.11 -24.11 5.04
CA GLU A 183 -0.12 -24.00 4.26
C GLU A 183 -0.69 -22.57 4.26
N SER A 184 -0.53 -21.82 5.35
CA SER A 184 -0.95 -20.41 5.43
C SER A 184 -0.21 -19.53 4.43
N TYR A 185 1.05 -19.83 4.15
CA TYR A 185 1.82 -19.15 3.10
C TYR A 185 1.27 -19.45 1.72
N ASP A 186 1.03 -20.73 1.42
CA ASP A 186 0.58 -21.18 0.10
C ASP A 186 -0.80 -20.61 -0.23
N LYS A 187 -1.75 -20.71 0.71
CA LYS A 187 -3.10 -20.16 0.53
C LYS A 187 -3.09 -18.64 0.38
N THR A 188 -2.26 -17.93 1.16
CA THR A 188 -2.11 -16.47 1.01
C THR A 188 -1.51 -16.11 -0.35
N LYS A 189 -0.45 -16.82 -0.79
CA LYS A 189 0.14 -16.62 -2.12
C LYS A 189 -0.89 -16.83 -3.22
N ASN A 190 -1.70 -17.88 -3.14
CA ASN A 190 -2.69 -18.22 -4.16
C ASN A 190 -3.75 -17.13 -4.35
N ILE A 191 -4.24 -16.52 -3.26
CA ILE A 191 -5.23 -15.42 -3.37
C ILE A 191 -4.59 -14.06 -3.70
N MET A 192 -3.28 -13.91 -3.57
CA MET A 192 -2.54 -12.70 -3.96
C MET A 192 -2.17 -12.65 -5.44
N PHE A 193 -2.28 -13.75 -6.18
CA PHE A 193 -1.92 -13.79 -7.61
C PHE A 193 -2.75 -12.80 -8.43
N ILE A 194 -2.08 -12.00 -9.26
CA ILE A 194 -2.73 -11.02 -10.13
C ILE A 194 -2.66 -11.48 -11.59
N GLN A 195 -1.44 -11.69 -12.10
CA GLN A 195 -1.21 -12.01 -13.51
C GLN A 195 0.23 -12.47 -13.76
N GLU A 196 0.45 -13.08 -14.92
CA GLU A 196 1.78 -13.17 -15.50
C GLU A 196 2.24 -11.81 -16.04
N MET A 197 3.56 -11.64 -16.06
CA MET A 197 4.27 -10.49 -16.57
C MET A 197 5.32 -10.93 -17.60
N TRP A 198 5.98 -9.95 -18.19
CA TRP A 198 7.00 -10.16 -19.22
C TRP A 198 8.10 -11.13 -18.76
N GLY A 199 8.65 -11.91 -19.70
CA GLY A 199 9.76 -12.82 -19.44
C GLY A 199 9.42 -13.99 -18.50
N GLY A 200 8.13 -14.32 -18.31
CA GLY A 200 7.68 -15.44 -17.48
C GLY A 200 7.61 -15.15 -15.98
N TRP A 201 7.76 -13.88 -15.57
CA TRP A 201 7.57 -13.49 -14.18
C TRP A 201 6.08 -13.53 -13.80
N LYS A 202 5.76 -13.88 -12.56
CA LYS A 202 4.40 -13.86 -12.00
C LYS A 202 4.28 -12.76 -10.97
N LEU A 203 3.21 -11.97 -11.05
CA LEU A 203 2.93 -10.88 -10.11
C LEU A 203 1.91 -11.29 -9.06
N TYR A 204 2.31 -11.10 -7.79
CA TYR A 204 1.46 -11.26 -6.62
C TYR A 204 1.42 -9.93 -5.89
N GLY A 205 0.26 -9.45 -5.46
CA GLY A 205 0.22 -8.16 -4.78
C GLY A 205 -1.15 -7.72 -4.32
N LYS A 206 -1.16 -6.56 -3.66
CA LYS A 206 -2.37 -5.95 -3.14
C LYS A 206 -2.32 -4.43 -3.21
N SER A 207 -3.45 -3.85 -3.62
CA SER A 207 -3.71 -2.41 -3.58
C SER A 207 -4.26 -1.96 -2.22
N GLY A 208 -3.98 -0.72 -1.85
CA GLY A 208 -4.59 -0.04 -0.71
C GLY A 208 -4.91 1.41 -1.05
N SER A 209 -6.13 1.87 -0.80
CA SER A 209 -6.55 3.25 -1.04
C SER A 209 -6.98 3.88 0.28
N GLY A 210 -6.36 5.01 0.62
CA GLY A 210 -6.79 5.91 1.68
C GLY A 210 -7.23 7.26 1.12
N LYS A 211 -7.64 8.18 1.99
CA LYS A 211 -8.11 9.52 1.57
C LYS A 211 -7.05 10.34 0.83
N GLN A 212 -5.79 10.19 1.21
CA GLN A 212 -4.65 10.96 0.67
C GLN A 212 -3.43 10.10 0.36
N ASN A 213 -3.54 8.79 0.52
CA ASN A 213 -2.46 7.82 0.35
C ASN A 213 -2.94 6.67 -0.54
N GLY A 214 -2.03 6.07 -1.30
CA GLY A 214 -2.32 4.92 -2.14
C GLY A 214 -1.13 4.00 -2.24
N TRP A 215 -1.42 2.72 -2.19
CA TRP A 215 -0.44 1.65 -2.14
C TRP A 215 -0.66 0.66 -3.28
N PHE A 216 0.45 0.12 -3.76
CA PHE A 216 0.50 -1.20 -4.38
C PHE A 216 1.78 -1.90 -3.93
N VAL A 217 1.61 -3.02 -3.24
CA VAL A 217 2.72 -3.78 -2.64
C VAL A 217 2.61 -5.24 -3.04
N GLY A 218 3.73 -5.95 -3.06
CA GLY A 218 3.73 -7.36 -3.44
C GLY A 218 5.11 -7.88 -3.81
N TYR A 219 5.15 -8.92 -4.62
CA TYR A 219 6.38 -9.46 -5.16
C TYR A 219 6.16 -10.05 -6.54
N ILE A 220 7.26 -10.14 -7.29
CA ILE A 220 7.30 -10.86 -8.54
C ILE A 220 8.17 -12.10 -8.37
N GLU A 221 7.75 -13.19 -8.99
CA GLU A 221 8.39 -14.50 -8.87
C GLU A 221 8.74 -15.06 -10.24
N LYS A 222 9.96 -15.59 -10.37
CA LYS A 222 10.39 -16.42 -11.50
C LYS A 222 11.39 -17.45 -10.99
N ASP A 223 11.08 -18.73 -11.21
CA ASP A 223 11.85 -19.84 -10.66
C ASP A 223 12.04 -19.70 -9.14
N GLN A 224 13.28 -19.63 -8.65
CA GLN A 224 13.59 -19.43 -7.23
C GLN A 224 13.81 -17.95 -6.84
N ARG A 225 13.59 -17.01 -7.77
CA ARG A 225 13.81 -15.59 -7.53
C ARG A 225 12.54 -14.89 -7.08
N HIS A 226 12.67 -14.08 -6.03
CA HIS A 226 11.61 -13.22 -5.50
C HIS A 226 12.11 -11.79 -5.41
N ILE A 227 11.43 -10.88 -6.11
CA ILE A 227 11.66 -9.45 -5.98
C ILE A 227 10.44 -8.84 -5.27
N VAL A 228 10.61 -8.47 -4.01
CA VAL A 228 9.56 -7.79 -3.23
C VAL A 228 9.58 -6.30 -3.53
N PHE A 229 8.42 -5.66 -3.55
CA PHE A 229 8.33 -4.24 -3.84
C PHE A 229 7.21 -3.55 -3.05
N ALA A 230 7.35 -2.23 -2.90
CA ALA A 230 6.29 -1.36 -2.43
C ALA A 230 6.28 -0.06 -3.27
N SER A 231 5.12 0.29 -3.80
CA SER A 231 4.84 1.60 -4.38
C SER A 231 3.82 2.32 -3.51
N HIS A 232 4.15 3.53 -3.10
CA HIS A 232 3.32 4.40 -2.31
C HIS A 232 3.24 5.78 -2.93
N ILE A 233 2.05 6.34 -3.02
CA ILE A 233 1.82 7.68 -3.53
C ILE A 233 1.02 8.48 -2.51
N THR A 234 1.51 9.67 -2.18
CA THR A 234 0.75 10.68 -1.45
C THR A 234 0.15 11.69 -2.41
N GLY A 235 -1.03 12.23 -2.08
CA GLY A 235 -1.54 13.40 -2.81
C GLY A 235 -3.03 13.64 -2.65
N THR A 236 -3.37 14.92 -2.57
CA THR A 236 -4.71 15.49 -2.45
C THR A 236 -5.34 15.87 -3.79
N ASN A 237 -4.60 15.73 -4.89
CA ASN A 237 -5.09 16.23 -6.17
C ASN A 237 -6.34 15.46 -6.60
N LYS A 238 -7.37 16.21 -6.99
CA LYS A 238 -8.58 15.82 -7.74
C LYS A 238 -8.21 15.21 -9.10
N ARG A 239 -7.31 14.23 -9.13
CA ARG A 239 -7.04 13.41 -10.31
C ARG A 239 -8.19 12.43 -10.45
N SER A 240 -8.56 12.13 -11.69
CA SER A 240 -9.70 11.26 -12.03
C SER A 240 -9.57 9.83 -11.52
N ALA A 241 -8.35 9.36 -11.23
CA ALA A 241 -8.09 7.98 -10.80
C ALA A 241 -7.69 7.88 -9.31
N PRO A 242 -8.19 6.85 -8.58
CA PRO A 242 -7.76 6.52 -7.22
C PRO A 242 -6.23 6.48 -7.05
N THR A 243 -5.73 6.91 -5.88
CA THR A 243 -4.29 6.90 -5.55
C THR A 243 -3.64 5.53 -5.72
N SER A 244 -4.33 4.45 -5.32
CA SER A 244 -3.83 3.08 -5.46
C SER A 244 -3.67 2.61 -6.91
N PHE A 245 -4.52 3.09 -7.83
CA PHE A 245 -4.41 2.75 -9.25
C PHE A 245 -3.18 3.43 -9.85
N ARG A 246 -2.87 4.64 -9.41
CA ARG A 246 -1.64 5.34 -9.78
C ARG A 246 -0.41 4.63 -9.21
N ALA A 247 -0.44 4.21 -7.94
CA ALA A 247 0.65 3.45 -7.32
C ALA A 247 0.88 2.11 -8.04
N ARG A 248 -0.20 1.40 -8.42
CA ARG A 248 -0.11 0.19 -9.23
C ARG A 248 0.52 0.47 -10.59
N HIS A 249 0.09 1.51 -11.30
CA HIS A 249 0.66 1.86 -12.59
C HIS A 249 2.15 2.20 -12.49
N GLU A 250 2.55 2.99 -11.48
CA GLU A 250 3.95 3.32 -11.21
C GLU A 250 4.79 2.07 -10.93
N ALA A 251 4.27 1.13 -10.13
CA ALA A 251 4.94 -0.13 -9.87
C ALA A 251 5.14 -0.97 -11.14
N PHE A 252 4.12 -1.08 -12.01
CA PHE A 252 4.22 -1.82 -13.26
C PHE A 252 5.33 -1.27 -14.16
N THR A 253 5.40 0.06 -14.29
CA THR A 253 6.47 0.72 -15.06
C THR A 253 7.84 0.38 -14.50
N HIS A 254 8.03 0.48 -13.19
CA HIS A 254 9.30 0.17 -12.55
C HIS A 254 9.70 -1.30 -12.66
N LEU A 255 8.75 -2.21 -12.44
CA LEU A 255 8.98 -3.64 -12.55
C LEU A 255 9.35 -4.05 -13.98
N TRP A 256 8.76 -3.41 -14.99
CA TRP A 256 9.16 -3.62 -16.39
C TRP A 256 10.66 -3.33 -16.59
N TYR A 257 11.15 -2.17 -16.16
CA TYR A 257 12.57 -1.80 -16.26
C TYR A 257 13.50 -2.68 -15.41
N ILE A 258 13.02 -3.26 -14.32
CA ILE A 258 13.81 -4.20 -13.50
C ILE A 258 13.93 -5.55 -14.23
N ILE A 259 12.83 -6.04 -14.79
CA ILE A 259 12.81 -7.31 -15.54
C ILE A 259 13.64 -7.22 -16.81
N ASP A 260 13.45 -6.16 -17.59
CA ASP A 260 14.16 -5.93 -18.85
C ASP A 260 15.68 -5.91 -18.65
N ARG A 261 16.14 -5.19 -17.62
CA ARG A 261 17.58 -5.15 -17.25
C ARG A 261 18.13 -6.46 -16.71
N ALA A 262 17.28 -7.34 -16.17
CA ALA A 262 17.69 -8.66 -15.68
C ALA A 262 17.69 -9.73 -16.78
N ALA A 263 17.18 -9.42 -17.98
CA ALA A 263 17.22 -10.31 -19.14
C ALA A 263 18.50 -10.16 -19.99
N LEU A 264 19.33 -9.15 -19.68
CA LEU A 264 20.69 -8.95 -20.19
C LEU A 264 21.71 -9.63 -19.26
#